data_AF-A0A1Y4UJZ6-F1
#
_entry.id   AF-A0A1Y4UJZ6-F1
#
_cell.length_a   1.000
_cell.length_b   1.000
_cell.length_c   1.000
_cell.angle_alpha   90.00
_cell.angle_beta   90.00
_cell.angle_gamma   90.00
#
_symmetry.space_group_name_H-M   'P 1'
#
loop_
_entity.id
_entity.type
_entity.pdbx_description
1 polymer ?
#
loop_
_entity_poly.entity_id
_entity_poly.type
_entity_poly.pdbx_seq_one_letter_code
_entity_poly.pdbx_strand_id
1 'polypeptide(L)'
;MKNLLTRLLPGVLALCLTLSACGGGGSAKSYDPATTAKALLESDAFSDTLDTLDKDTAATMYGIDASTITDCVVYTSLSMGAEEIAVLTLTDEAAAKTAKEALDKRVSDQITALESYMPGEVDKLNHAIVEQTGNTALLVVAADADAARSVLDSLN
;
A
#
# COMPACT_ATOMS: atom_id res chain seq x y z
N MET A 1 -14.00 -13.73 -67.97
CA MET A 1 -14.26 -12.28 -67.86
C MET A 1 -15.70 -12.11 -67.40
N LYS A 2 -15.91 -11.95 -66.09
CA LYS A 2 -17.25 -11.86 -65.49
C LYS A 2 -17.31 -10.72 -64.45
N ASN A 3 -17.89 -9.61 -64.91
CA ASN A 3 -18.92 -8.80 -64.25
C ASN A 3 -18.58 -8.10 -62.91
N LEU A 4 -18.18 -6.84 -63.07
CA LEU A 4 -18.63 -5.65 -62.34
C LEU A 4 -19.89 -5.83 -61.46
N LEU A 5 -19.76 -5.68 -60.15
CA LEU A 5 -20.89 -5.41 -59.25
C LEU A 5 -20.50 -4.37 -58.18
N THR A 6 -20.87 -3.15 -58.49
CA THR A 6 -21.08 -2.00 -57.62
C THR A 6 -22.02 -2.34 -56.47
N ARG A 7 -21.59 -2.12 -55.22
CA ARG A 7 -22.49 -1.93 -54.08
C ARG A 7 -21.97 -0.80 -53.19
N LEU A 8 -22.61 0.36 -53.34
CA LEU A 8 -22.67 1.43 -52.35
C LEU A 8 -23.47 0.94 -51.15
N LEU A 9 -22.94 1.14 -49.93
CA LEU A 9 -23.74 1.16 -48.70
C LEU A 9 -23.16 2.24 -47.76
N PRO A 10 -23.95 3.23 -47.32
CA PRO A 10 -23.49 4.35 -46.50
C PRO A 10 -23.65 4.08 -45.00
N GLY A 11 -22.73 4.64 -44.21
CA GLY A 11 -23.01 5.10 -42.85
C GLY A 11 -22.81 4.09 -41.71
N VAL A 12 -21.67 4.18 -41.03
CA VAL A 12 -21.65 4.19 -39.55
C VAL A 12 -20.61 5.22 -39.11
N LEU A 13 -21.12 6.19 -38.36
CA LEU A 13 -20.45 7.31 -37.71
C LEU A 13 -19.43 6.79 -36.68
N ALA A 14 -18.15 6.73 -37.06
CA ALA A 14 -17.06 6.48 -36.11
C ALA A 14 -16.69 7.80 -35.41
N LEU A 15 -17.36 8.05 -34.29
CA LEU A 15 -17.05 9.12 -33.34
C LEU A 15 -15.71 8.79 -32.65
N CYS A 16 -14.60 9.15 -33.29
CA CYS A 16 -13.26 9.15 -32.69
C CYS A 16 -13.14 10.35 -31.73
N LEU A 17 -13.76 10.25 -30.56
CA LEU A 17 -13.41 11.06 -29.40
C LEU A 17 -12.11 10.51 -28.82
N THR A 18 -10.98 10.89 -29.43
CA THR A 18 -9.67 10.77 -28.78
C THR A 18 -9.62 11.77 -27.64
N LEU A 19 -10.15 11.41 -26.47
CA LEU A 19 -9.82 12.12 -25.24
C LEU A 19 -8.33 11.86 -24.95
N SER A 20 -7.51 12.77 -25.47
CA SER A 20 -6.18 13.02 -24.92
C SER A 20 -6.39 13.65 -23.54
N ALA A 21 -6.64 12.82 -22.52
CA ALA A 21 -6.57 13.22 -21.13
C ALA A 21 -5.10 13.23 -20.70
N CYS A 22 -4.32 14.12 -21.32
CA CYS A 22 -3.08 14.60 -20.75
C CYS A 22 -3.45 15.75 -19.81
N GLY A 23 -4.00 15.41 -18.65
CA GLY A 23 -4.30 16.34 -17.57
C GLY A 23 -3.22 16.22 -16.52
N GLY A 24 -2.24 17.12 -16.56
CA GLY A 24 -1.28 17.31 -15.49
C GLY A 24 -2.01 17.78 -14.23
N GLY A 25 -2.32 16.83 -13.36
CA GLY A 25 -2.66 17.00 -11.97
C GLY A 25 -2.14 15.73 -11.32
N GLY A 26 -0.95 15.79 -10.74
CA GLY A 26 -0.30 14.63 -10.15
C GLY A 26 -1.17 14.10 -9.02
N SER A 27 -2.01 13.11 -9.31
CA SER A 27 -2.50 12.19 -8.29
C SER A 27 -1.26 11.65 -7.60
N ALA A 28 -1.13 11.87 -6.29
CA ALA A 28 -0.07 11.25 -5.53
C ALA A 28 -0.11 9.75 -5.83
N LYS A 29 1.02 9.20 -6.27
CA LYS A 29 1.07 7.86 -6.84
C LYS A 29 0.81 6.87 -5.70
N SER A 30 -0.23 6.05 -5.81
CA SER A 30 -0.46 4.95 -4.85
C SER A 30 0.77 4.05 -4.78
N TYR A 31 1.12 3.57 -3.59
CA TYR A 31 2.18 2.57 -3.44
C TYR A 31 1.74 1.24 -4.05
N ASP A 32 2.64 0.60 -4.81
CA ASP A 32 2.49 -0.79 -5.25
C ASP A 32 2.95 -1.73 -4.12
N PRO A 33 2.10 -2.64 -3.60
CA PRO A 33 2.45 -3.44 -2.42
C PRO A 33 3.73 -4.26 -2.57
N ALA A 34 3.89 -4.97 -3.69
CA ALA A 34 5.04 -5.83 -3.92
C ALA A 34 6.34 -5.04 -4.08
N THR A 35 6.33 -3.99 -4.90
CA THR A 35 7.51 -3.15 -5.15
C THR A 35 7.93 -2.40 -3.89
N THR A 36 6.97 -1.85 -3.15
CA THR A 36 7.23 -1.06 -1.94
C THR A 36 7.79 -1.95 -0.83
N ALA A 37 7.14 -3.09 -0.55
CA ALA A 37 7.62 -4.01 0.48
C ALA A 37 8.99 -4.59 0.13
N LYS A 38 9.24 -4.92 -1.14
CA LYS A 38 10.55 -5.37 -1.61
C LYS A 38 11.63 -4.32 -1.36
N ALA A 39 11.39 -3.06 -1.75
CA ALA A 39 12.36 -1.98 -1.56
C ALA A 39 12.69 -1.75 -0.08
N LEU A 40 11.67 -1.83 0.80
CA LEU A 40 11.85 -1.74 2.25
C LEU A 40 12.66 -2.92 2.80
N LEU A 41 12.38 -4.16 2.38
CA LEU A 41 13.12 -5.35 2.81
C LEU A 41 14.58 -5.39 2.33
N GLU A 42 14.86 -4.81 1.16
CA GLU A 42 16.21 -4.71 0.61
C GLU A 42 17.03 -3.56 1.24
N SER A 43 16.40 -2.73 2.10
CA SER A 43 17.07 -1.67 2.85
C SER A 43 17.72 -2.18 4.13
N ASP A 44 18.46 -1.29 4.80
CA ASP A 44 19.04 -1.51 6.14
C ASP A 44 18.13 -1.01 7.27
N ALA A 45 16.87 -0.68 6.99
CA ALA A 45 15.94 -0.11 7.96
C ALA A 45 15.45 -1.10 9.03
N PHE A 46 15.55 -2.41 8.79
CA PHE A 46 15.01 -3.45 9.65
C PHE A 46 16.13 -4.24 10.33
N SER A 47 15.92 -4.54 11.62
CA SER A 47 16.84 -5.35 12.43
C SER A 47 16.30 -6.75 12.72
N ASP A 48 14.98 -6.94 12.64
CA ASP A 48 14.33 -8.23 12.79
C ASP A 48 14.26 -8.99 11.46
N THR A 49 14.28 -10.32 11.54
CA THR A 49 13.81 -11.15 10.44
C THR A 49 12.29 -11.04 10.36
N LEU A 50 11.78 -10.54 9.23
CA LEU A 50 10.35 -10.45 8.98
C LEU A 50 9.86 -11.63 8.13
N ASP A 51 8.61 -12.02 8.34
CA ASP A 51 7.93 -13.04 7.52
C ASP A 51 6.55 -12.58 7.09
N THR A 52 6.05 -13.17 6.01
CA THR A 52 4.80 -12.77 5.37
C THR A 52 3.59 -13.17 6.20
N LEU A 53 2.60 -12.28 6.26
CA LEU A 53 1.23 -12.60 6.66
C LEU A 53 0.34 -12.66 5.43
N ASP A 54 -0.54 -13.67 5.38
CA ASP A 54 -1.58 -13.72 4.36
C ASP A 54 -2.63 -12.62 4.59
N LYS A 55 -3.37 -12.28 3.53
CA LYS A 55 -4.34 -11.19 3.53
C LYS A 55 -5.41 -11.32 4.62
N ASP A 56 -5.96 -12.52 4.82
CA ASP A 56 -7.09 -12.69 5.73
C ASP A 56 -6.63 -12.59 7.19
N THR A 57 -5.44 -13.11 7.49
CA THR A 57 -4.77 -12.93 8.78
C THR A 57 -4.45 -11.46 9.04
N ALA A 58 -3.86 -10.75 8.07
CA ALA A 58 -3.55 -9.33 8.20
C ALA A 58 -4.81 -8.47 8.39
N ALA A 59 -5.86 -8.72 7.60
CA ALA A 59 -7.15 -8.03 7.73
C ALA A 59 -7.75 -8.22 9.13
N THR A 60 -7.71 -9.46 9.64
CA THR A 60 -8.16 -9.77 11.00
C THR A 60 -7.32 -9.04 12.06
N MET A 61 -5.99 -9.04 11.91
CA MET A 61 -5.05 -8.39 12.84
C MET A 61 -5.30 -6.88 12.94
N TYR A 62 -5.58 -6.21 11.82
CA TYR A 62 -5.87 -4.78 11.80
C TYR A 62 -7.32 -4.43 12.08
N GLY A 63 -8.25 -5.40 12.05
CA GLY A 63 -9.68 -5.12 12.10
C GLY A 63 -10.21 -4.44 10.84
N ILE A 64 -9.61 -4.76 9.68
CA ILE A 64 -10.02 -4.26 8.36
C ILE A 64 -10.91 -5.30 7.68
N ASP A 65 -11.95 -4.86 6.98
CA ASP A 65 -12.75 -5.75 6.14
C ASP A 65 -11.90 -6.25 4.94
N ALA A 66 -11.57 -7.53 4.93
CA ALA A 66 -10.74 -8.17 3.90
C ALA A 66 -11.29 -8.01 2.47
N SER A 67 -12.60 -7.75 2.31
CA SER A 67 -13.22 -7.50 1.01
C SER A 67 -12.86 -6.11 0.44
N THR A 68 -12.42 -5.19 1.29
CA THR A 68 -11.96 -3.86 0.87
C THR A 68 -10.50 -3.84 0.42
N ILE A 69 -9.73 -4.90 0.72
CA ILE A 69 -8.33 -5.07 0.32
C ILE A 69 -8.28 -5.76 -1.05
N THR A 70 -7.82 -5.03 -2.05
CA THR A 70 -7.71 -5.52 -3.45
C THR A 70 -6.34 -6.14 -3.73
N ASP A 71 -5.29 -5.66 -3.06
CA ASP A 71 -3.95 -6.25 -3.06
C ASP A 71 -3.23 -5.88 -1.75
N CYS A 72 -2.35 -6.75 -1.26
CA CYS A 72 -1.56 -6.45 -0.08
C CYS A 72 -0.27 -7.25 0.00
N VAL A 73 0.72 -6.65 0.65
CA VAL A 73 1.91 -7.34 1.14
C VAL A 73 2.12 -6.90 2.58
N VAL A 74 2.20 -7.89 3.47
CA VAL A 74 2.38 -7.67 4.91
C VAL A 74 3.51 -8.56 5.41
N TYR A 75 4.44 -7.94 6.13
CA TYR A 75 5.55 -8.59 6.82
C TYR A 75 5.54 -8.17 8.28
N THR A 76 5.72 -9.12 9.19
CA THR A 76 5.86 -8.84 10.63
C THR A 76 7.09 -9.53 11.17
N SER A 77 7.64 -9.02 12.26
CA SER A 77 8.72 -9.68 12.99
C SER A 77 8.39 -11.13 13.35
N LEU A 78 9.35 -12.04 13.14
CA LEU A 78 9.34 -13.40 13.67
C LEU A 78 9.77 -13.48 15.15
N SER A 79 10.21 -12.36 15.71
CA SER A 79 10.60 -12.23 17.11
C SER A 79 9.45 -11.64 17.93
N MET A 80 9.72 -11.19 19.15
CA MET A 80 8.74 -10.42 19.93
C MET A 80 8.76 -8.92 19.58
N GLY A 81 9.52 -8.52 18.56
CA GLY A 81 9.66 -7.13 18.12
C GLY A 81 8.42 -6.62 17.38
N ALA A 82 8.35 -5.29 17.25
CA ALA A 82 7.25 -4.56 16.64
C ALA A 82 7.51 -4.20 15.17
N GLU A 83 8.64 -4.62 14.59
CA GLU A 83 8.99 -4.32 13.21
C GLU A 83 7.98 -4.93 12.23
N GLU A 84 7.49 -4.11 11.32
CA GLU A 84 6.33 -4.42 10.50
C GLU A 84 6.33 -3.59 9.20
N ILE A 85 5.96 -4.22 8.09
CA ILE A 85 5.65 -3.57 6.81
C ILE A 85 4.24 -4.01 6.44
N ALA A 86 3.33 -3.07 6.23
CA ALA A 86 2.02 -3.35 5.66
C ALA A 86 1.74 -2.36 4.54
N VAL A 87 1.58 -2.86 3.31
CA VAL A 87 1.19 -2.06 2.16
C VAL A 87 -0.11 -2.63 1.63
N LEU A 88 -1.20 -1.87 1.78
CA LEU A 88 -2.55 -2.31 1.45
C LEU A 88 -3.09 -1.45 0.31
N THR A 89 -3.42 -2.04 -0.83
CA THR A 89 -4.24 -1.37 -1.85
C THR A 89 -5.70 -1.66 -1.55
N LEU A 90 -6.51 -0.62 -1.42
CA LEU A 90 -7.92 -0.72 -1.08
C LEU A 90 -8.80 -0.43 -2.30
N THR A 91 -10.10 -0.71 -2.19
CA THR A 91 -11.08 -0.48 -3.28
C THR A 91 -11.13 0.99 -3.72
N ASP A 92 -10.92 1.92 -2.80
CA ASP A 92 -10.97 3.36 -3.03
C ASP A 92 -10.27 4.14 -1.89
N GLU A 93 -10.20 5.47 -2.03
CA GLU A 93 -9.56 6.36 -1.04
C GLU A 93 -10.26 6.38 0.33
N ALA A 94 -11.58 6.12 0.39
CA ALA A 94 -12.31 6.10 1.66
C ALA A 94 -12.04 4.81 2.44
N ALA A 95 -11.95 3.69 1.73
CA ALA A 95 -11.47 2.43 2.28
C ALA A 95 -10.01 2.55 2.74
N ALA A 96 -9.14 3.19 1.95
CA ALA A 96 -7.75 3.46 2.33
C ALA A 96 -7.64 4.33 3.58
N LYS A 97 -8.48 5.35 3.71
CA LYS A 97 -8.55 6.18 4.92
C LYS A 97 -8.93 5.35 6.15
N THR A 98 -9.98 4.53 6.04
CA THR A 98 -10.41 3.62 7.11
C THR A 98 -9.29 2.66 7.50
N ALA A 99 -8.59 2.09 6.51
CA ALA A 99 -7.45 1.21 6.74
C ALA A 99 -6.30 1.95 7.45
N LYS A 100 -5.97 3.17 7.04
CA LYS A 100 -4.95 4.00 7.71
C LYS A 100 -5.29 4.23 9.19
N GLU A 101 -6.55 4.57 9.49
CA GLU A 101 -7.00 4.76 10.88
C GLU A 101 -6.87 3.48 11.72
N ALA A 102 -7.11 2.31 11.10
CA ALA A 102 -6.88 1.02 11.74
C ALA A 102 -5.39 0.74 12.01
N LEU A 103 -4.51 1.12 11.07
CA LEU A 103 -3.05 1.01 11.23
C LEU A 103 -2.53 1.97 12.31
N ASP A 104 -3.03 3.21 12.39
CA ASP A 104 -2.72 4.14 13.48
C ASP A 104 -3.12 3.55 14.84
N LYS A 105 -4.29 2.90 14.91
CA LYS A 105 -4.76 2.23 16.12
C LYS A 105 -3.86 1.06 16.50
N ARG A 106 -3.44 0.23 15.53
CA ARG A 106 -2.50 -0.88 15.73
C ARG A 106 -1.19 -0.39 16.36
N VAL A 107 -0.63 0.72 15.88
CA VAL A 107 0.58 1.34 16.48
C VAL A 107 0.31 1.78 17.92
N SER A 108 -0.79 2.48 18.16
CA SER A 108 -1.15 2.99 19.49
C SER A 108 -1.40 1.87 20.52
N ASP A 109 -2.08 0.80 20.09
CA ASP A 109 -2.32 -0.38 20.92
C ASP A 109 -1.00 -1.09 21.28
N GLN A 110 -0.07 -1.20 20.33
CA GLN A 110 1.25 -1.78 20.58
C GLN A 110 2.09 -0.96 21.55
N ILE A 111 2.10 0.37 21.42
CA ILE A 111 2.80 1.25 22.36
C ILE A 111 2.28 0.98 23.78
N THR A 112 0.97 0.99 23.96
CA THR A 112 0.34 0.70 25.26
C THR A 112 0.70 -0.70 25.76
N ALA A 113 0.72 -1.69 24.86
CA ALA A 113 1.01 -3.07 25.22
C ALA A 113 2.49 -3.30 25.58
N LEU A 114 3.43 -2.49 25.07
CA LEU A 114 4.88 -2.71 25.19
C LEU A 114 5.56 -1.72 26.14
N GLU A 115 4.90 -0.63 26.54
CA GLU A 115 5.48 0.49 27.31
C GLU A 115 6.25 0.07 28.57
N SER A 116 5.80 -0.99 29.25
CA SER A 116 6.35 -1.39 30.55
C SER A 116 7.51 -2.39 30.48
N TYR A 117 7.78 -3.01 29.33
CA TYR A 117 8.79 -4.08 29.23
C TYR A 117 9.65 -4.08 27.95
N MET A 118 9.23 -3.40 26.87
CA MET A 118 10.01 -3.30 25.62
C MET A 118 10.15 -1.85 25.17
N PRO A 119 10.85 -0.99 25.94
CA PRO A 119 11.02 0.43 25.59
C PRO A 119 11.72 0.66 24.24
N GLY A 120 12.58 -0.28 23.81
CA GLY A 120 13.20 -0.22 22.48
C GLY A 120 12.20 -0.39 21.34
N GLU A 121 11.22 -1.29 21.49
CA GLU A 121 10.16 -1.46 20.48
C GLU A 121 9.18 -0.28 20.50
N VAL A 122 8.92 0.29 21.67
CA VAL A 122 8.11 1.51 21.82
C VAL A 122 8.77 2.69 21.11
N ASP A 123 10.10 2.82 21.17
CA ASP A 123 10.82 3.84 20.43
C ASP A 123 10.63 3.69 18.91
N LYS A 124 10.75 2.48 18.36
CA LYS A 124 10.45 2.20 16.95
C LYS A 124 9.00 2.56 16.59
N LEU A 125 8.04 2.20 17.43
CA LEU A 125 6.62 2.48 17.22
C LEU A 125 6.29 3.99 17.27
N ASN A 126 6.97 4.76 18.13
CA ASN A 126 6.81 6.23 18.15
C ASN A 126 7.29 6.89 16.85
N HIS A 127 8.17 6.21 16.10
CA HIS A 127 8.64 6.64 14.78
C HIS A 127 7.97 5.88 13.64
N ALA A 128 6.88 5.16 13.90
CA ALA A 128 6.13 4.45 12.86
C ALA A 128 5.65 5.42 11.78
N ILE A 129 5.80 5.01 10.52
CA ILE A 129 5.31 5.73 9.36
C ILE A 129 3.95 5.14 9.00
N VAL A 130 2.89 5.93 9.18
CA VAL A 130 1.52 5.55 8.80
C VAL A 130 0.94 6.57 7.83
N GLU A 131 0.71 6.14 6.59
CA GLU A 131 0.37 7.03 5.49
C GLU A 131 -0.77 6.52 4.62
N GLN A 132 -1.44 7.46 3.96
CA GLN A 132 -2.35 7.19 2.87
C GLN A 132 -1.85 7.92 1.62
N THR A 133 -1.79 7.20 0.50
CA THR A 133 -1.53 7.78 -0.82
C THR A 133 -2.52 7.20 -1.82
N GLY A 134 -3.40 8.04 -2.37
CA GLY A 134 -4.53 7.56 -3.17
C GLY A 134 -5.38 6.53 -2.41
N ASN A 135 -5.57 5.37 -3.03
CA ASN A 135 -6.28 4.23 -2.46
C ASN A 135 -5.37 3.23 -1.71
N THR A 136 -4.16 3.61 -1.36
CA THR A 136 -3.23 2.76 -0.61
C THR A 136 -3.05 3.26 0.82
N ALA A 137 -3.03 2.34 1.79
CA ALA A 137 -2.64 2.58 3.17
C ALA A 137 -1.33 1.85 3.48
N LEU A 138 -0.43 2.52 4.20
CA LEU A 138 0.90 2.04 4.52
C LEU A 138 1.13 2.09 6.03
N LEU A 139 1.73 1.04 6.60
CA LEU A 139 2.39 1.04 7.89
C LEU A 139 3.84 0.55 7.71
N VAL A 140 4.79 1.31 8.24
CA VAL A 140 6.16 0.84 8.44
C VAL A 140 6.58 1.18 9.86
N VAL A 141 6.96 0.17 10.63
CA VAL A 141 7.71 0.35 11.87
C VAL A 141 9.03 -0.41 11.72
N ALA A 142 10.13 0.33 11.84
CA ALA A 142 11.46 -0.07 11.45
C ALA A 142 12.44 0.24 12.59
N ALA A 143 13.60 -0.41 12.59
CA ALA A 143 14.69 -0.07 13.50
C ALA A 143 15.30 1.31 13.17
N ASP A 144 15.35 1.65 11.88
CA ASP A 144 15.76 2.96 11.38
C ASP A 144 14.64 3.57 10.52
N ALA A 145 13.85 4.45 11.14
CA ALA A 145 12.73 5.10 10.49
C ALA A 145 13.17 6.10 9.40
N ASP A 146 14.37 6.70 9.52
CA ASP A 146 14.90 7.64 8.53
C ASP A 146 15.35 6.91 7.26
N ALA A 147 15.95 5.72 7.40
CA ALA A 147 16.27 4.84 6.30
C ALA A 147 14.99 4.38 5.58
N ALA A 148 13.97 3.94 6.34
CA ALA A 148 12.66 3.57 5.78
C ALA A 148 11.99 4.75 5.05
N ARG A 149 12.00 5.94 5.64
CA ARG A 149 11.50 7.18 5.02
C ARG A 149 12.20 7.46 3.69
N SER A 150 13.52 7.37 3.66
CA SER A 150 14.31 7.61 2.45
C SER A 150 13.95 6.66 1.30
N VAL A 151 13.64 5.39 1.62
CA VAL A 151 13.12 4.42 0.64
C VAL A 151 11.77 4.87 0.10
N LEU A 152 10.82 5.20 0.98
CA LEU A 152 9.47 5.61 0.61
C LEU A 152 9.47 6.87 -0.27
N ASP A 153 10.27 7.86 0.09
CA ASP A 153 10.42 9.12 -0.65
C ASP A 153 11.03 8.91 -2.04
N SER A 154 11.78 7.82 -2.26
CA SER A 154 12.33 7.47 -3.59
C SER A 154 11.32 6.83 -4.55
N LEU A 155 10.19 6.35 -4.02
CA LEU A 155 9.14 5.67 -4.77
C LEU A 155 8.04 6.62 -5.29
N ASN A 156 7.97 7.83 -4.73
CA ASN A 156 6.95 8.86 -5.00
C ASN A 156 7.54 10.16 -5.54
#